data_AF-A0A7N0VHX8-F1
#
_entry.id   AF-A0A7N0VHX8-F1
#
_cell.length_a   1.000
_cell.length_b   1.000
_cell.length_c   1.000
_cell.angle_alpha   90.00
_cell.angle_beta   90.00
_cell.angle_gamma   90.00
#
_symmetry.space_group_name_H-M   'P 1'
#
loop_
_entity.id
_entity.type
_entity.pdbx_description
1 polymer ?
#
loop_
_entity_poly.entity_id
_entity_poly.type
_entity_poly.pdbx_seq_one_letter_code
_entity_poly.pdbx_strand_id
1 'polypeptide(L)'
;NAVKTIVCNYFERVTVLHLKKARCVHCKCLLGADSMNETSHLHAHVKSCLKKKNQVVRQSFLYVNNKDKVTSQIFDQQRFRVKLISMIIVHKYPLLIIDHVGFKNYSFSLWS
;
A
#
# COMPACT_ATOMS: atom_id res chain seq x y z
N ASN A 1 -0.92 -27.24 21.54
CA ASN A 1 0.00 -26.09 21.69
C ASN A 1 0.44 -25.53 20.34
N ALA A 2 -0.43 -24.79 19.67
CA ALA A 2 -0.18 -24.27 18.32
C ALA A 2 -0.75 -22.84 18.16
N VAL A 3 -0.18 -21.88 18.87
CA VAL A 3 -0.49 -20.44 18.67
C VAL A 3 0.81 -19.66 18.55
N LYS A 4 1.63 -20.02 17.56
CA LYS A 4 2.93 -19.36 17.33
C LYS A 4 3.22 -19.06 15.85
N THR A 5 2.21 -18.83 15.01
CA THR A 5 2.44 -18.98 13.55
C THR A 5 1.96 -17.86 12.63
N ILE A 6 1.57 -16.68 13.13
CA ILE A 6 1.22 -15.56 12.21
C ILE A 6 1.97 -14.27 12.56
N VAL A 7 2.00 -13.87 13.84
CA VAL A 7 2.67 -12.63 14.26
C VAL A 7 4.20 -12.74 14.15
N CYS A 8 4.79 -13.93 14.30
CA CYS A 8 6.25 -14.11 14.25
C CYS A 8 6.87 -13.82 12.87
N ASN A 9 6.14 -13.94 11.76
CA ASN A 9 6.70 -13.73 10.41
C ASN A 9 6.92 -12.25 10.06
N TYR A 10 6.34 -11.32 10.82
CA TYR A 10 6.42 -9.89 10.55
C TYR A 10 7.51 -9.17 11.36
N PHE A 11 8.12 -9.87 12.31
CA PHE A 11 9.06 -9.30 13.26
C PHE A 11 10.34 -10.12 13.41
N GLU A 12 11.48 -9.47 13.22
CA GLU A 12 12.80 -9.99 13.54
C GLU A 12 13.11 -9.70 15.03
N ARG A 13 13.60 -10.68 15.78
CA ARG A 13 14.03 -10.46 17.17
C ARG A 13 15.41 -9.82 17.16
N VAL A 14 15.54 -8.65 17.76
CA VAL A 14 16.80 -7.90 17.82
C VAL A 14 17.08 -7.55 19.28
N THR A 15 18.29 -7.88 19.73
CA THR A 15 18.77 -7.45 21.05
C THR A 15 19.55 -6.16 20.85
N VAL A 16 19.01 -5.05 21.37
CA VAL A 16 19.70 -3.76 21.36
C VAL A 16 19.91 -3.35 22.81
N LEU A 17 21.17 -3.14 23.21
CA LEU A 17 21.54 -2.74 24.59
C LEU A 17 20.97 -3.70 25.66
N HIS A 18 21.14 -5.02 25.46
CA HIS A 18 20.71 -6.07 26.39
C HIS A 18 19.19 -6.20 26.60
N LEU A 19 18.37 -5.43 25.87
CA LEU A 19 16.91 -5.53 25.87
C LEU A 19 16.44 -6.30 24.63
N LYS A 20 15.60 -7.33 24.84
CA LYS A 20 14.95 -8.08 23.77
C LYS A 20 13.90 -7.18 23.12
N LYS A 21 14.05 -6.86 21.83
CA LYS A 21 13.10 -6.05 21.04
C LYS A 21 12.65 -6.80 19.80
N ALA A 22 11.50 -6.41 19.25
CA ALA A 22 10.95 -6.91 17.99
C ALA A 22 11.07 -5.83 16.91
N ARG A 23 11.81 -6.09 15.83
CA ARG A 23 11.96 -5.21 14.67
C ARG A 23 10.95 -5.60 13.59
N CYS A 24 10.10 -4.67 13.16
CA CYS A 24 9.23 -4.95 12.01
C CYS A 24 10.03 -5.01 10.70
N VAL A 25 9.81 -6.03 9.87
CA VAL A 25 10.50 -6.17 8.57
C VAL A 25 10.11 -5.06 7.58
N HIS A 26 8.87 -4.55 7.66
CA HIS A 26 8.33 -3.62 6.67
C HIS A 26 8.66 -2.15 6.93
N CYS A 27 8.68 -1.72 8.19
CA CYS A 27 8.96 -0.32 8.56
C CYS A 27 10.25 -0.17 9.37
N LYS A 28 10.92 -1.27 9.73
CA LYS A 28 12.13 -1.30 10.55
C LYS A 28 11.98 -0.70 11.96
N CYS A 29 10.76 -0.36 12.40
CA CYS A 29 10.49 0.11 13.75
C CYS A 29 10.81 -0.97 14.80
N LEU A 30 11.46 -0.56 15.89
CA LEU A 30 11.74 -1.39 17.05
C LEU A 30 10.60 -1.26 18.07
N LEU A 31 9.97 -2.39 18.40
CA LEU A 31 8.94 -2.50 19.42
C LEU A 31 9.54 -3.18 20.66
N GLY A 32 9.19 -2.67 21.85
CA GLY A 32 9.58 -3.28 23.13
C GLY A 32 8.89 -4.63 23.33
N ALA A 33 9.60 -5.60 23.90
CA ALA A 33 9.03 -6.91 24.24
C ALA A 33 8.61 -6.93 25.71
N ASP A 34 7.51 -6.27 26.05
CA ASP A 34 6.92 -6.38 27.39
C ASP A 34 6.15 -7.71 27.45
N SER A 35 6.74 -8.68 28.16
CA SER A 35 6.36 -10.09 28.12
C SER A 35 5.16 -10.46 29.00
N MET A 36 4.19 -9.56 29.21
CA MET A 36 3.06 -9.88 30.12
C MET A 36 1.67 -9.88 29.52
N ASN A 37 1.34 -9.10 28.47
CA ASN A 37 0.01 -9.16 27.86
C ASN A 37 0.10 -9.21 26.33
N GLU A 38 -0.12 -10.42 25.82
CA GLU A 38 -0.74 -10.76 24.54
C GLU A 38 -0.58 -9.74 23.41
N THR A 39 0.26 -10.06 22.42
CA THR A 39 0.17 -9.88 20.94
C THR A 39 -0.58 -8.69 20.30
N SER A 40 -1.47 -8.00 20.98
CA SER A 40 -2.30 -6.86 20.60
C SER A 40 -1.50 -5.66 20.10
N HIS A 41 -0.39 -5.27 20.75
CA HIS A 41 0.41 -4.12 20.32
C HIS A 41 1.16 -4.41 19.01
N LEU A 42 1.70 -5.62 18.86
CA LEU A 42 2.33 -6.10 17.62
C LEU A 42 1.29 -6.26 16.51
N HIS A 43 0.10 -6.80 16.81
CA HIS A 43 -0.98 -6.97 15.85
C HIS A 43 -1.55 -5.63 15.37
N ALA A 44 -1.74 -4.68 16.28
CA ALA A 44 -2.13 -3.30 15.96
C ALA A 44 -1.08 -2.62 15.09
N HIS A 45 0.21 -2.84 15.38
CA HIS A 45 1.31 -2.38 14.55
C HIS A 45 1.24 -2.98 13.14
N VAL A 46 1.12 -4.29 12.98
CA VAL A 46 1.04 -4.94 11.66
C VAL A 46 -0.14 -4.39 10.85
N LYS A 47 -1.33 -4.28 11.46
CA LYS A 47 -2.50 -3.70 10.81
C LYS A 47 -2.27 -2.26 10.35
N SER A 48 -1.65 -1.42 11.18
CA SER A 48 -1.36 -0.01 10.86
C SER A 48 -0.23 0.14 9.83
N CYS A 49 0.82 -0.66 9.95
CA CYS A 49 2.00 -0.66 9.08
C CYS A 49 1.64 -1.07 7.65
N LEU A 50 0.85 -2.14 7.50
CA LEU A 50 0.34 -2.58 6.19
C LEU A 50 -0.60 -1.53 5.57
N LYS A 51 -1.46 -0.88 6.37
CA LYS A 51 -2.31 0.21 5.88
C LYS A 51 -1.51 1.42 5.40
N LYS A 52 -0.47 1.84 6.13
CA LYS A 52 0.39 2.97 5.75
C LYS A 52 1.16 2.70 4.46
N LYS A 53 1.73 1.50 4.29
CA LYS A 53 2.41 1.13 3.02
C LYS A 53 1.45 1.18 1.83
N ASN A 54 0.20 0.76 2.04
CA ASN A 54 -0.84 0.82 1.00
C ASN A 54 -1.39 2.23 0.74
N GLN A 55 -1.22 3.18 1.67
CA GLN A 55 -1.65 4.58 1.51
C GLN A 55 -0.61 5.44 0.79
N VAL A 56 0.70 5.20 1.00
CA VAL A 56 1.77 5.97 0.33
C VAL A 56 1.69 5.86 -1.21
N VAL A 57 1.06 4.81 -1.75
CA VAL A 57 0.89 4.58 -3.20
C VAL A 57 -0.50 4.98 -3.71
N ARG A 58 -1.44 5.37 -2.83
CA ARG A 58 -2.81 5.76 -3.22
C ARG A 58 -2.91 7.29 -3.25
N GLN A 59 -2.51 7.90 -4.37
CA GLN A 59 -2.89 9.29 -4.63
C GLN A 59 -4.43 9.37 -4.63
N SER A 60 -4.96 10.14 -3.69
CA SER A 60 -6.37 10.51 -3.61
C SER A 60 -6.55 11.85 -4.31
N PHE A 61 -7.31 11.87 -5.40
CA PHE A 61 -7.74 13.09 -6.04
C PHE A 61 -8.93 13.65 -5.26
N LEU A 62 -8.86 14.94 -4.91
CA LEU A 62 -10.03 15.67 -4.41
C LEU A 62 -10.78 16.19 -5.62
N TYR A 63 -12.08 15.89 -5.70
CA TYR A 63 -12.95 16.54 -6.66
C TYR A 63 -14.18 17.09 -5.93
N VAL A 64 -14.64 18.23 -6.41
CA VAL A 64 -15.87 18.86 -5.94
C VAL A 64 -17.01 18.28 -6.75
N ASN A 65 -17.96 17.61 -6.08
CA ASN A 65 -19.18 17.18 -6.72
C ASN A 65 -20.19 18.34 -6.78
N ASN A 66 -21.17 18.29 -7.68
CA ASN A 66 -22.20 19.32 -7.90
C ASN A 66 -23.11 19.61 -6.68
N LYS A 67 -22.82 19.02 -5.51
CA LYS A 67 -23.50 19.19 -4.23
C LYS A 67 -22.60 19.83 -3.17
N ASP A 68 -21.56 20.55 -3.60
CA ASP A 68 -20.54 21.23 -2.77
C ASP A 68 -19.81 20.35 -1.75
N LYS A 69 -19.94 19.02 -1.89
CA LYS A 69 -19.28 18.05 -1.02
C LYS A 69 -17.95 17.65 -1.64
N VAL A 70 -16.86 18.03 -0.99
CA VAL A 70 -15.52 17.53 -1.32
C VAL A 70 -15.46 16.05 -0.98
N THR A 71 -15.26 15.21 -1.99
CA THR A 71 -15.07 13.77 -1.81
C THR A 71 -13.69 13.38 -2.30
N SER A 72 -12.99 12.55 -1.53
CA SER A 72 -11.72 11.96 -1.95
C SER A 72 -12.00 10.72 -2.79
N GLN A 73 -11.59 10.75 -4.06
CA GLN A 73 -11.60 9.56 -4.91
C GLN A 73 -10.19 8.98 -4.94
N ILE A 74 -10.07 7.75 -4.46
CA ILE A 74 -8.81 7.01 -4.49
C ILE A 74 -8.56 6.54 -5.92
N PHE A 75 -7.38 6.81 -6.47
CA PHE A 75 -6.98 6.23 -7.74
C PHE A 75 -6.89 4.71 -7.61
N ASP A 76 -7.67 4.01 -8.43
CA ASP A 76 -7.68 2.55 -8.49
C ASP A 76 -6.96 2.10 -9.77
N GLN A 77 -5.72 1.64 -9.59
CA GLN A 77 -4.87 1.16 -10.66
C GLN A 77 -5.51 0.00 -11.45
N GLN A 78 -6.27 -0.88 -10.79
CA GLN A 78 -6.92 -1.99 -11.48
C GLN A 78 -8.04 -1.49 -12.37
N ARG A 79 -8.79 -0.50 -11.88
CA ARG A 79 -9.86 0.15 -12.66
C ARG A 79 -9.32 0.86 -13.89
N PHE A 80 -8.18 1.52 -13.78
CA PHE A 80 -7.48 2.13 -14.92
C PHE A 80 -7.02 1.06 -15.93
N ARG A 81 -6.41 -0.04 -15.45
CA ARG A 81 -5.95 -1.16 -16.30
C ARG A 81 -7.09 -1.76 -17.13
N VAL A 82 -8.24 -2.03 -16.52
CA VAL A 82 -9.39 -2.57 -17.25
C VAL A 82 -9.87 -1.60 -18.33
N LYS A 83 -9.97 -0.29 -18.02
CA LYS A 83 -10.35 0.71 -19.01
C LYS A 83 -9.37 0.80 -20.18
N LEU A 84 -8.06 0.75 -19.89
CA LEU A 84 -7.01 0.75 -20.91
C LEU A 84 -7.13 -0.48 -21.81
N ILE A 85 -7.31 -1.67 -21.24
CA ILE A 85 -7.48 -2.91 -22.01
C ILE A 85 -8.73 -2.82 -22.90
N SER A 86 -9.85 -2.34 -22.37
CA SER A 86 -11.07 -2.13 -23.16
C SER A 86 -10.84 -1.18 -24.32
N MET A 87 -10.12 -0.07 -24.11
CA MET A 87 -9.77 0.87 -25.18
C MET A 87 -8.95 0.20 -26.29
N ILE A 88 -7.93 -0.59 -25.92
CA ILE A 88 -7.09 -1.32 -26.87
C ILE A 88 -7.92 -2.31 -27.70
N ILE A 89 -8.80 -3.08 -27.06
CA ILE A 89 -9.65 -4.07 -27.72
C ILE A 89 -10.65 -3.39 -28.67
N VAL A 90 -11.39 -2.40 -28.17
CA VAL A 90 -12.47 -1.72 -28.92
C VAL A 90 -11.93 -0.98 -30.14
N HIS A 91 -10.81 -0.27 -29.97
CA HIS A 91 -10.23 0.55 -31.03
C HIS A 91 -9.12 -0.16 -31.81
N LYS A 92 -8.86 -1.44 -31.50
CA LYS A 92 -7.80 -2.27 -32.12
C LYS A 92 -6.44 -1.56 -32.13
N TYR A 93 -6.11 -0.87 -31.04
CA TYR A 93 -4.80 -0.25 -30.94
C TYR A 93 -3.70 -1.32 -30.87
N PRO A 94 -2.53 -1.06 -31.47
CA PRO A 94 -1.40 -1.96 -31.31
C PRO A 94 -1.04 -2.07 -29.83
N LEU A 95 -0.72 -3.28 -29.36
CA LEU A 95 -0.31 -3.51 -27.97
C LEU A 95 0.90 -2.65 -27.56
N LEU A 96 1.72 -2.27 -28.55
CA LEU A 96 2.88 -1.39 -28.43
C LEU A 96 2.54 0.07 -28.07
N ILE A 97 1.27 0.49 -28.13
CA ILE A 97 0.87 1.87 -27.79
C ILE A 97 1.25 2.25 -26.37
N ILE A 98 1.25 1.27 -25.45
CA ILE A 98 1.61 1.45 -24.04
C ILE A 98 3.09 1.83 -23.90
N ASP A 99 3.93 1.36 -24.84
CA ASP A 99 5.36 1.65 -24.84
C ASP A 99 5.74 2.95 -25.51
N HIS A 100 4.82 3.55 -26.27
CA HIS A 100 5.03 4.80 -26.97
C HIS A 100 5.38 5.92 -25.99
N VAL A 101 6.45 6.66 -26.29
CA VAL A 101 6.95 7.73 -25.40
C VAL A 101 5.88 8.79 -25.14
N GLY A 102 5.08 9.14 -26.15
CA GLY A 102 3.99 10.09 -26.01
C GLY A 102 2.89 9.59 -25.08
N PHE A 103 2.59 8.29 -25.09
CA PHE A 103 1.58 7.71 -24.21
C PHE A 103 2.07 7.65 -22.76
N LYS A 104 3.36 7.33 -22.55
CA LYS A 104 4.03 7.38 -21.24
C LYS A 104 4.04 8.80 -20.68
N ASN A 105 4.44 9.79 -21.48
CA ASN A 105 4.48 11.20 -21.08
C ASN A 105 3.09 11.73 -20.74
N TYR A 106 2.08 11.45 -21.58
CA TYR A 106 0.70 11.80 -21.30
C TYR A 106 0.22 11.19 -19.97
N SER A 107 0.41 9.88 -19.78
CA SER A 107 0.02 9.19 -18.55
C SER A 107 0.76 9.73 -17.31
N PHE A 108 2.02 10.12 -17.46
CA PHE A 108 2.80 10.73 -16.39
C PHE A 108 2.32 12.15 -16.05
N SER A 109 1.92 12.95 -17.04
CA SER A 109 1.37 14.29 -16.81
C SER A 109 0.03 14.28 -16.06
N LEU A 110 -0.72 13.18 -16.10
CA LEU A 110 -1.93 13.00 -15.30
C LEU A 110 -1.66 12.64 -13.83
N TRP A 111 -0.41 12.28 -13.50
CA TRP A 111 0.03 11.94 -12.16
C TRP A 111 0.68 13.12 -11.44
N SER A 112 1.41 13.96 -12.20
CA SER A 112 2.13 15.13 -11.68
C SER A 112 1.21 16.30 -11.36
#